data_AF-J9CYQ2-F1
#
_entry.id   AF-J9CYQ2-F1
#
_cell.length_a   1.000
_cell.length_b   1.000
_cell.length_c   1.000
_cell.angle_alpha   90.00
_cell.angle_beta   90.00
_cell.angle_gamma   90.00
#
_symmetry.space_group_name_H-M   'P 1'
#
loop_
_entity.id
_entity.type
_entity.pdbx_description
1 polymer ?
#
loop_
_entity_poly.entity_id
_entity_poly.type
_entity_poly.pdbx_seq_one_letter_code
_entity_poly.pdbx_strand_id
1 'polypeptide(L)'
;MNSNLILASIGVFLVIILLLVIILLVAKKYLSPSGKVNITINGKQTVSVEQGGNLLSTLSEQGIYLPSACGGKGSCGQCKCQVVEGGGEILDS
;
A
#
# COMPACT_ATOMS: atom_id res chain seq x y z
N MET A 1 -24.71 -34.98 -27.02
CA MET A 1 -24.09 -33.74 -26.49
C MET A 1 -22.58 -33.95 -26.50
N ASN A 2 -21.83 -33.13 -27.23
CA ASN A 2 -20.41 -33.38 -27.48
C ASN A 2 -19.55 -32.89 -26.31
N SER A 3 -19.40 -33.72 -25.28
CA SER A 3 -18.66 -33.38 -24.04
C SER A 3 -17.24 -32.87 -24.31
N ASN A 4 -16.56 -33.35 -25.36
CA ASN A 4 -15.25 -32.86 -25.78
C ASN A 4 -15.25 -31.39 -26.21
N LEU A 5 -16.30 -30.93 -26.91
CA LEU A 5 -16.42 -29.53 -27.35
C LEU A 5 -16.71 -28.59 -26.17
N ILE A 6 -17.49 -29.08 -25.20
CA ILE A 6 -17.78 -28.36 -23.96
C ILE A 6 -16.49 -28.22 -23.13
N LEU A 7 -15.74 -29.30 -22.94
CA LEU A 7 -14.46 -29.27 -22.21
C LEU A 7 -13.43 -28.37 -22.89
N ALA A 8 -13.31 -28.43 -24.21
CA ALA A 8 -12.38 -27.59 -24.97
C ALA A 8 -12.72 -26.10 -24.84
N SER A 9 -14.01 -25.74 -24.95
CA SER A 9 -14.47 -24.36 -24.81
C SER A 9 -14.19 -23.79 -23.42
N ILE A 10 -14.46 -24.57 -22.36
CA ILE A 10 -14.16 -24.18 -20.97
C ILE A 10 -12.65 -24.03 -20.76
N GLY A 11 -11.84 -24.95 -21.29
CA GLY A 11 -10.38 -24.90 -21.17
C GLY A 11 -9.78 -23.66 -21.83
N VAL A 12 -10.16 -23.35 -23.05
CA VAL A 12 -9.68 -22.16 -23.77
C VAL A 12 -10.06 -20.88 -23.03
N PHE A 13 -11.31 -20.78 -22.57
CA PHE A 13 -11.79 -19.61 -21.84
C PHE A 13 -11.04 -19.40 -20.53
N LEU A 14 -10.80 -20.48 -19.77
CA LEU A 14 -10.03 -20.44 -18.52
C LEU A 14 -8.58 -19.99 -18.76
N VAL A 15 -7.93 -20.50 -19.80
CA VAL A 15 -6.55 -20.12 -20.16
C VAL A 15 -6.46 -18.62 -20.47
N ILE A 16 -7.40 -18.09 -21.25
CA ILE A 16 -7.41 -16.65 -21.60
C ILE A 16 -7.58 -15.79 -20.33
N ILE A 17 -8.49 -16.15 -19.43
CA ILE A 17 -8.69 -15.41 -18.18
C ILE A 17 -7.43 -15.45 -17.30
N LEU A 18 -6.84 -16.63 -17.11
CA LEU A 18 -5.61 -16.75 -16.32
C LEU A 18 -4.47 -15.92 -16.92
N LEU A 19 -4.33 -15.93 -18.24
CA LEU A 19 -3.33 -15.13 -18.95
C LEU A 19 -3.55 -13.63 -18.67
N LEU A 20 -4.77 -13.13 -18.78
CA LEU A 20 -5.09 -11.73 -18.48
C LEU A 20 -4.81 -11.36 -17.01
N VAL A 21 -5.18 -12.22 -16.06
CA VAL A 21 -4.92 -11.99 -14.63
C VAL A 21 -3.41 -11.91 -14.36
N ILE A 22 -2.61 -12.81 -14.95
CA ILE A 22 -1.16 -12.78 -14.80
C ILE A 22 -0.58 -11.47 -15.33
N ILE A 23 -1.01 -11.02 -16.51
CA ILE A 23 -0.57 -9.72 -17.07
C ILE A 23 -0.91 -8.57 -16.12
N LEU A 24 -2.14 -8.53 -15.59
CA LEU A 24 -2.56 -7.48 -14.66
C LEU A 24 -1.76 -7.50 -13.35
N LEU A 25 -1.46 -8.67 -12.79
CA LEU A 25 -0.65 -8.78 -11.57
C LEU A 25 0.80 -8.36 -11.78
N VAL A 26 1.39 -8.70 -12.94
CA VAL A 26 2.73 -8.23 -13.31
C VAL A 26 2.72 -6.71 -13.47
N ALA A 27 1.75 -6.15 -14.20
CA ALA A 27 1.62 -4.71 -14.36
C ALA A 27 1.47 -3.99 -13.00
N LYS A 28 0.62 -4.52 -12.10
CA LYS A 28 0.44 -3.98 -10.74
C LYS A 28 1.76 -3.95 -9.96
N LYS A 29 2.59 -4.99 -10.07
CA LYS A 29 3.89 -5.05 -9.39
C LYS A 29 4.86 -3.96 -9.85
N TYR A 30 4.80 -3.54 -11.11
CA TYR A 30 5.66 -2.48 -11.64
C TYR A 30 5.07 -1.07 -11.47
N LEU A 31 3.74 -0.93 -11.54
CA LEU A 31 3.06 0.36 -11.46
C LEU A 31 2.79 0.81 -10.03
N SER A 32 2.64 -0.13 -9.09
CA SER A 32 2.41 0.19 -7.68
C SER A 32 3.73 0.19 -6.91
N PRO A 33 4.10 1.31 -6.27
CA PRO A 33 5.21 1.33 -5.33
C PRO A 33 5.04 0.22 -4.30
N SER A 34 6.06 -0.60 -4.11
CA SER A 34 6.05 -1.73 -3.20
C SER A 34 7.42 -1.82 -2.52
N GLY A 35 7.44 -2.15 -1.23
CA GLY A 35 8.66 -2.34 -0.44
C GLY A 35 8.85 -1.29 0.65
N LYS A 36 10.06 -1.25 1.23
CA LYS A 36 10.37 -0.38 2.36
C LYS A 36 10.70 1.05 1.93
N VAL A 37 10.27 2.01 2.73
CA VAL A 37 10.63 3.42 2.63
C VAL A 37 11.43 3.85 3.85
N ASN A 38 12.27 4.85 3.66
CA ASN A 38 13.05 5.43 4.73
C ASN A 38 12.40 6.73 5.21
N ILE A 39 12.13 6.81 6.52
CA ILE A 39 11.63 8.03 7.17
C ILE A 39 12.75 8.60 8.00
N THR A 40 13.12 9.86 7.75
CA THR A 40 14.10 10.59 8.54
C THR A 40 13.39 11.48 9.56
N ILE A 41 13.54 11.16 10.84
CA ILE A 41 13.00 11.92 11.97
C ILE A 41 14.06 12.93 12.44
N ASN A 42 13.68 14.21 12.46
CA ASN A 42 14.47 15.33 12.99
C ASN A 42 15.92 15.40 12.45
N GLY A 43 16.18 14.90 11.24
CA GLY A 43 17.50 14.87 10.62
C GLY A 43 18.54 13.98 11.32
N LYS A 44 18.14 13.16 12.29
CA LYS A 44 19.07 12.38 13.14
C LYS A 44 18.82 10.89 13.09
N GLN A 45 17.57 10.47 12.98
CA GLN A 45 17.18 9.07 13.03
C GLN A 45 16.50 8.69 11.72
N THR A 46 17.01 7.67 11.04
CA THR A 46 16.39 7.13 9.83
C THR A 46 15.88 5.72 10.12
N VAL A 47 14.60 5.49 9.88
CA VAL A 47 13.95 4.19 10.06
C VAL A 47 13.45 3.66 8.73
N SER A 48 13.67 2.37 8.48
CA SER A 48 13.20 1.69 7.26
C SER A 48 11.92 0.92 7.57
N VAL A 49 10.81 1.36 7.00
CA VAL A 49 9.46 0.91 7.35
C VAL A 49 8.69 0.47 6.11
N GLU A 50 7.72 -0.41 6.28
CA GLU A 50 6.84 -0.84 5.19
C GLU A 50 5.89 0.29 4.77
N GLN A 51 5.58 0.36 3.47
CA GLN A 51 4.62 1.31 2.92
C GLN A 51 3.17 0.85 3.12
N GLY A 52 2.23 1.79 3.13
CA GLY A 52 0.79 1.53 3.18
C GLY A 52 0.13 1.74 4.55
N GLY A 53 0.93 1.93 5.60
CA GLY A 53 0.45 2.38 6.92
C GLY A 53 0.27 3.90 6.99
N ASN A 54 -0.40 4.37 8.05
CA ASN A 54 -0.40 5.79 8.39
C ASN A 54 0.83 6.15 9.26
N LEU A 55 1.26 7.41 9.21
CA LEU A 55 2.46 7.88 9.93
C LEU A 55 2.40 7.60 11.44
N LEU A 56 1.23 7.71 12.08
CA LEU A 56 1.09 7.51 13.52
C LEU A 56 1.43 6.07 13.94
N SER A 57 0.83 5.07 13.27
CA SER A 57 1.10 3.66 13.58
C SER A 57 2.54 3.29 13.24
N THR A 58 3.03 3.75 12.08
CA THR A 58 4.39 3.45 11.62
C THR A 58 5.46 4.00 12.56
N LEU A 59 5.29 5.22 13.09
CA LEU A 59 6.21 5.78 14.08
C LEU A 59 6.10 5.05 15.43
N SER A 60 4.89 4.70 15.85
CA SER A 60 4.67 3.97 17.11
C SER A 60 5.32 2.59 17.12
N GLU A 61 5.32 1.88 15.98
CA GLU A 61 6.01 0.59 15.82
C GLU A 61 7.54 0.72 15.94
N GLN A 62 8.09 1.89 15.59
CA GLN A 62 9.51 2.21 15.75
C GLN A 62 9.83 2.83 17.12
N GLY A 63 8.88 2.80 18.07
CA GLY A 63 9.04 3.33 19.43
C GLY A 63 8.93 4.85 19.55
N ILE A 64 8.42 5.53 18.53
CA ILE A 64 8.20 6.98 18.51
C ILE A 64 6.71 7.25 18.70
N TYR A 65 6.34 7.65 19.91
CA TYR A 65 4.95 7.83 20.30
C TYR A 65 4.52 9.28 20.15
N LEU A 66 3.51 9.51 19.31
CA LEU A 66 2.79 10.78 19.25
C LEU A 66 1.52 10.66 20.11
N PRO A 67 1.16 11.70 20.89
CA PRO A 67 -0.07 11.67 21.67
C PRO A 67 -1.28 11.55 20.74
N SER A 68 -2.11 10.53 20.96
CA SER A 68 -3.27 10.25 20.11
C SER A 68 -4.39 9.61 20.90
N ALA A 69 -5.54 10.29 20.95
CA ALA A 69 -6.77 9.75 21.54
C ALA A 69 -7.62 8.96 20.54
N CYS A 70 -7.49 9.26 19.24
CA CYS A 70 -8.32 8.66 18.18
C CYS A 70 -7.71 7.42 17.52
N GLY A 71 -6.46 7.06 17.87
CA GLY A 71 -5.77 5.90 17.29
C GLY A 71 -5.50 5.99 15.79
N GLY A 72 -5.37 7.20 15.23
CA GLY A 72 -5.03 7.40 13.80
C GLY A 72 -6.20 7.68 12.88
N LYS A 73 -7.41 7.88 13.43
CA LYS A 73 -8.61 8.28 12.66
C LYS A 73 -8.64 9.75 12.22
N GLY A 74 -7.67 10.56 12.61
CA GLY A 74 -7.59 11.98 12.25
C GLY A 74 -8.59 12.91 12.95
N SER A 75 -9.40 12.43 13.90
CA SER A 75 -10.49 13.21 14.49
C SER A 75 -10.14 13.99 15.76
N CYS A 76 -9.03 13.68 16.44
CA CYS A 76 -8.70 14.30 17.74
C CYS A 76 -7.71 15.48 17.67
N GLY A 77 -6.99 15.67 16.55
CA GLY A 77 -6.02 16.76 16.37
C GLY A 77 -4.79 16.75 17.30
N GLN A 78 -4.55 15.66 18.05
CA GLN A 78 -3.48 15.60 19.04
C GLN A 78 -2.13 15.13 18.46
N CYS A 79 -2.14 14.27 17.45
CA CYS A 79 -0.94 13.68 16.86
C CYS A 79 -0.26 14.67 15.90
N LYS A 80 0.38 15.70 16.47
CA LYS A 80 1.07 16.76 15.73
C LYS A 80 2.40 16.27 15.20
N CYS A 81 2.61 16.41 13.89
CA CYS A 81 3.88 16.21 13.23
C CYS A 81 4.00 17.20 12.07
N GLN A 82 5.22 17.46 11.63
CA GLN A 82 5.50 18.29 10.46
C GLN A 82 6.22 17.45 9.43
N VAL A 83 5.62 17.35 8.24
CA VAL A 83 6.23 16.70 7.08
C VAL A 83 6.96 17.79 6.29
N VAL A 84 8.28 17.75 6.30
CA VAL A 84 9.13 18.76 5.62
C VAL A 84 9.25 18.44 4.13
N GLU A 85 9.37 17.15 3.79
CA GLU A 85 9.57 16.66 2.43
C GLU A 85 8.89 15.30 2.24
N GLY A 86 8.59 14.92 0.99
CA GLY A 86 8.11 13.58 0.63
C GLY A 86 6.64 13.29 0.96
N GLY A 87 5.88 14.26 1.49
CA GLY A 87 4.45 14.11 1.82
C GLY A 87 3.49 14.07 0.61
N GLY A 88 4.01 14.28 -0.60
CA GLY A 88 3.19 14.44 -1.80
C GLY A 88 2.40 15.74 -1.79
N GLU A 89 1.48 15.88 -2.74
CA GLU A 89 0.50 16.96 -2.76
C GLU A 89 -0.61 16.66 -1.75
N ILE A 90 -1.10 17.70 -1.08
CA ILE A 90 -2.28 17.57 -0.22
C ILE A 90 -3.43 17.20 -1.15
N LEU A 91 -4.03 16.03 -0.91
CA LEU A 91 -5.21 15.62 -1.67
C LEU A 91 -6.34 16.60 -1.37
N ASP A 92 -6.84 17.28 -2.41
CA ASP A 92 -8.03 18.12 -2.30
C ASP A 92 -9.20 17.24 -1.83
N SER A 93 -9.84 17.67 -0.74
CA SER A 93 -11.00 17.01 -0.12
C SER A 93 -12.29 17.25 -0.89
#